data_AF-A0A838BVQ1-F1
#
_entry.id   AF-A0A838BVQ1-F1
#
_cell.length_a   1.000
_cell.length_b   1.000
_cell.length_c   1.000
_cell.angle_alpha   90.00
_cell.angle_beta   90.00
_cell.angle_gamma   90.00
#
_symmetry.space_group_name_H-M   'P 1'
#
loop_
_entity.id
_entity.type
_entity.pdbx_description
1 polymer ?
#
loop_
_entity_poly.entity_id
_entity_poly.type
_entity_poly.pdbx_seq_one_letter_code
_entity_poly.pdbx_strand_id
1 'polypeptide(L)' 'MTDRLTRDGVRALIGRSSDGVVTEILNMGTSRTELAEARAWLENDEAMLTEGRRIPSGRIARLVELLQADEDDLPAVPKL' A
#
# COMPACT_ATOMS: atom_id res chain seq x y z
N MET A 1 -8.40 20.00 -0.93
CA MET A 1 -7.72 19.90 0.39
C MET A 1 -6.84 18.67 0.32
N THR A 2 -5.52 18.83 0.28
CA THR A 2 -4.60 17.68 0.28
C THR A 2 -4.55 17.15 1.70
N ASP A 3 -5.40 16.18 2.01
CA ASP A 3 -5.39 15.51 3.31
C ASP A 3 -4.08 14.73 3.41
N ARG A 4 -3.12 15.29 4.17
CA ARG A 4 -1.83 14.66 4.41
C ARG A 4 -2.07 13.46 5.31
N LEU A 5 -1.69 12.29 4.82
CA LEU A 5 -1.93 11.05 5.53
C LEU A 5 -1.18 11.02 6.88
N THR A 6 -1.87 10.62 7.94
CA THR A 6 -1.29 10.44 9.29
C THR A 6 -0.84 9.00 9.52
N ARG A 7 -0.02 8.75 10.54
CA ARG A 7 0.42 7.40 10.91
C ARG A 7 -0.76 6.45 11.15
N ASP A 8 -1.78 6.92 11.88
CA ASP A 8 -2.99 6.13 12.13
C ASP A 8 -3.80 5.91 10.85
N GLY A 9 -3.84 6.92 9.96
CA GLY A 9 -4.46 6.79 8.64
C GLY A 9 -3.78 5.75 7.75
N VAL A 10 -2.44 5.67 7.80
CA VAL A 10 -1.67 4.60 7.13
C VAL A 10 -2.08 3.24 7.68
N ARG A 11 -1.97 3.04 8.99
CA ARG A 11 -2.28 1.75 9.65
C ARG A 11 -3.74 1.32 9.45
N ALA A 12 -4.66 2.26 9.40
CA ALA A 12 -6.07 1.97 9.13
C ALA A 12 -6.30 1.44 7.70
N LEU A 13 -5.44 1.79 6.74
CA LEU A 13 -5.55 1.36 5.34
C LEU A 13 -4.81 0.05 5.06
N ILE A 14 -3.62 -0.13 5.62
CA ILE A 14 -2.75 -1.28 5.28
C ILE A 14 -2.69 -2.34 6.39
N GLY A 15 -3.31 -2.06 7.55
CA GLY A 15 -3.34 -2.98 8.67
C GLY A 15 -2.01 -3.04 9.43
N ARG A 16 -1.62 -4.25 9.83
CA ARG A 16 -0.38 -4.47 10.55
C ARG A 16 0.79 -4.37 9.57
N SER A 17 1.64 -3.38 9.80
CA SER A 17 2.88 -3.17 9.06
C SER A 17 4.01 -2.78 10.00
N SER A 18 5.25 -2.94 9.53
CA SER A 18 6.42 -2.49 10.26
C SER A 18 6.45 -0.96 10.44
N ASP A 19 7.02 -0.46 11.54
CA ASP A 19 7.14 0.98 11.77
C ASP A 19 8.05 1.69 10.74
N GLY A 20 8.98 0.95 10.14
CA GLY A 20 9.82 1.40 9.03
C GLY A 20 9.00 1.74 7.80
N VAL A 21 8.16 0.80 7.34
CA VAL A 21 7.27 0.98 6.18
C VAL A 21 6.31 2.14 6.39
N VAL A 22 5.70 2.23 7.57
CA VAL A 22 4.80 3.34 7.89
C VAL A 22 5.54 4.69 7.83
N THR A 23 6.78 4.74 8.29
CA THR A 23 7.61 5.96 8.22
C THR A 23 7.98 6.32 6.79
N GLU A 24 8.32 5.33 5.95
CA GLU A 24 8.64 5.55 4.54
C GLU A 24 7.43 6.08 3.76
N ILE A 25 6.23 5.52 3.96
CA ILE A 25 4.99 5.99 3.35
C ILE A 25 4.72 7.47 3.70
N LEU A 26 4.91 7.85 4.96
CA LEU A 26 4.72 9.24 5.40
C LEU A 26 5.74 10.20 4.77
N ASN A 27 6.98 9.75 4.59
CA ASN A 27 8.06 10.53 3.96
C ASN A 27 7.86 10.72 2.45
N MET A 28 7.13 9.82 1.79
CA MET A 28 6.76 9.96 0.37
C MET A 28 5.77 11.11 0.11
N GLY A 29 5.16 11.66 1.17
CA GLY A 29 4.14 12.71 1.07
C GLY A 29 2.90 12.25 0.32
N THR A 30 2.55 10.96 0.44
CA THR A 30 1.41 10.39 -0.27
C THR A 30 0.08 10.81 0.34
N SER A 31 -0.96 10.83 -0.49
CA SER A 31 -2.35 11.02 -0.08
C SER A 31 -3.01 9.71 0.34
N ARG A 32 -4.13 9.80 1.06
CA ARG A 32 -4.98 8.65 1.39
C ARG A 32 -5.44 7.88 0.15
N THR A 33 -5.77 8.58 -0.93
CA THR A 33 -6.25 7.98 -2.17
C THR A 33 -5.19 7.15 -2.86
N GLU A 34 -3.96 7.68 -2.94
CA GLU A 34 -2.83 6.96 -3.54
C GLU A 34 -2.49 5.68 -2.74
N LEU A 35 -2.50 5.74 -1.41
CA LEU A 35 -2.26 4.57 -0.58
C LEU A 35 -3.39 3.53 -0.72
N ALA A 36 -4.64 3.97 -0.78
CA ALA A 36 -5.78 3.08 -0.99
C ALA A 36 -5.72 2.42 -2.38
N GLU A 37 -5.31 3.15 -3.41
CA GLU A 37 -5.13 2.60 -4.76
C GLU A 37 -4.00 1.56 -4.80
N ALA A 38 -2.85 1.86 -4.18
CA ALA A 38 -1.75 0.91 -4.07
C ALA A 38 -2.17 -0.36 -3.34
N ARG A 39 -2.93 -0.23 -2.24
CA ARG A 39 -3.47 -1.38 -1.50
C ARG A 39 -4.43 -2.21 -2.35
N ALA A 40 -5.32 -1.56 -3.10
CA ALA A 40 -6.25 -2.25 -3.98
C ALA A 40 -5.53 -3.05 -5.07
N TRP A 41 -4.45 -2.49 -5.64
CA TRP A 41 -3.59 -3.17 -6.62
C TRP A 41 -2.88 -4.37 -6.02
N LEU A 42 -2.36 -4.27 -4.79
CA LEU A 42 -1.73 -5.40 -4.11
C LEU A 42 -2.70 -6.57 -3.89
N GLU A 43 -3.95 -6.28 -3.57
CA GLU A 43 -4.96 -7.30 -3.25
C GLU A 43 -5.69 -7.88 -4.48
N ASN A 44 -5.76 -7.14 -5.59
CA ASN A 44 -6.65 -7.45 -6.71
C ASN A 44 -5.99 -7.26 -8.10
N ASP A 45 -4.68 -7.42 -8.21
CA ASP A 45 -3.92 -7.16 -9.44
C ASP A 45 -4.49 -7.86 -10.69
N GLU A 46 -4.79 -9.15 -10.63
CA GLU A 46 -5.34 -9.92 -11.76
C GLU A 46 -6.71 -9.39 -12.23
N ALA A 47 -7.58 -9.07 -11.27
CA ALA A 47 -8.90 -8.53 -11.56
C ALA A 47 -8.79 -7.13 -12.17
N MET A 48 -7.93 -6.27 -11.62
CA MET A 48 -7.71 -4.90 -12.10
C MET A 48 -7.07 -4.89 -13.50
N LEU A 49 -6.16 -5.82 -13.79
CA LEU A 49 -5.63 -6.03 -15.13
C LEU A 49 -6.74 -6.46 -16.11
N THR A 50 -7.60 -7.38 -15.70
CA THR A 50 -8.73 -7.86 -16.52
C THR A 50 -9.74 -6.75 -16.82
N GLU A 51 -9.98 -5.85 -15.85
CA GLU A 51 -10.81 -4.64 -16.02
C GLU A 51 -10.18 -3.60 -16.96
N GLY A 52 -8.95 -3.81 -17.43
CA GLY A 52 -8.23 -2.85 -18.26
C GLY A 52 -7.80 -1.60 -17.49
N ARG A 53 -7.69 -1.68 -16.17
CA ARG A 53 -7.17 -0.56 -15.37
C ARG A 53 -5.72 -0.27 -15.74
N ARG A 54 -5.36 1.01 -15.63
CA ARG A 54 -3.99 1.44 -15.90
C ARG A 54 -3.06 0.89 -14.84
N ILE A 55 -2.02 0.18 -15.27
CA ILE A 55 -0.95 -0.32 -14.40
C ILE A 55 -0.39 0.86 -13.58
N PRO A 56 -0.15 0.68 -12.26
CA PRO A 56 0.43 1.71 -11.42
C PRO A 56 1.73 2.24 -12.00
N SER A 57 1.98 3.53 -11.80
CA SER A 57 3.26 4.15 -12.14
C SER A 57 3.60 5.25 -11.13
N GLY A 58 4.85 5.70 -11.14
CA GLY A 58 5.33 6.73 -10.22
C GLY A 58 5.15 6.32 -8.76
N ARG A 59 4.54 7.19 -7.96
CA ARG A 59 4.39 6.98 -6.51
C ARG A 59 3.53 5.77 -6.17
N ILE A 60 2.46 5.50 -6.92
CA ILE A 60 1.55 4.38 -6.64
C ILE A 60 2.27 3.05 -6.87
N ALA A 61 3.04 2.91 -7.95
CA ALA A 61 3.85 1.72 -8.18
C ALA A 61 4.84 1.46 -7.04
N ARG A 62 5.53 2.50 -6.57
CA ARG A 62 6.47 2.39 -5.45
C ARG A 62 5.77 2.00 -4.14
N LEU A 63 4.55 2.46 -3.92
CA LEU A 63 3.75 2.04 -2.77
C LEU A 63 3.37 0.56 -2.87
N VAL A 64 2.96 0.06 -4.05
CA VAL A 64 2.67 -1.37 -4.24
C VAL A 64 3.89 -2.22 -3.92
N GLU A 65 5.06 -1.87 -4.46
CA GLU A 65 6.32 -2.58 -4.19
C GLU A 65 6.68 -2.59 -2.69
N LEU A 66 6.53 -1.45 -2.01
CA LEU A 66 6.81 -1.33 -0.58
C LEU A 66 5.86 -2.18 0.27
N LEU A 67 4.57 -2.21 -0.06
CA LEU A 67 3.59 -3.00 0.66
C LEU A 67 3.79 -4.50 0.43
N GLN A 68 4.10 -4.92 -0.79
CA GLN A 68 4.45 -6.32 -1.08
C GLN A 68 5.67 -6.77 -0.25
N ALA A 69 6.72 -5.94 -0.21
CA ALA A 69 7.92 -6.25 0.57
C ALA A 69 7.64 -6.36 2.08
N ASP A 70 6.75 -5.53 2.63
CA ASP A 70 6.33 -5.62 4.04
C ASP A 70 5.54 -6.92 4.30
N GLU A 71 4.65 -7.32 3.40
CA GLU A 71 3.89 -8.59 3.52
C GLU A 71 4.78 -9.83 3.42
N ASP A 72 5.81 -9.80 2.56
CA ASP A 72 6.77 -10.90 2.38
C ASP A 72 7.72 -11.05 3.59
N ASP A 73 8.02 -9.96 4.30
CA ASP A 73 8.89 -9.96 5.48
C ASP A 73 8.13 -10.31 6.78
N LEU A 74 6.79 -10.27 6.75
CA LEU A 74 5.98 -10.78 7.86
C LEU A 74 6.06 -12.30 7.90
N PRO A 75 6.28 -12.92 9.08
CA PRO A 75 6.31 -14.37 9.19
C PRO A 75 4.95 -14.90 8.71
N ALA A 76 4.96 -15.74 7.67
CA ALA A 76 3.77 -16.37 7.14
C ALA A 76 3.01 -17.02 8.30
N VAL A 77 1.89 -16.41 8.70
CA VAL A 77 1.03 -16.97 9.74
C VAL A 77 0.56 -18.32 9.20
N PRO A 78 0.91 -19.46 9.84
CA PRO A 78 0.43 -20.74 9.40
C PRO A 78 -1.09 -20.67 9.42
N LYS A 79 -1.73 -20.90 8.27
CA LYS A 79 -3.19 -21.09 8.23
C LYS A 79 -3.48 -22.34 9.07
N LEU A 80 -4.00 -22.14 10.28
CA LEU A 80 -4.45 -23.19 11.19
C LEU A 80 -5.67 -23.91 10.61
#